data_AF-A0A6G9Y933-F1
#
_entry.id   AF-A0A6G9Y933-F1
#
_cell.length_a   1.000
_cell.length_b   1.000
_cell.length_c   1.000
_cell.angle_alpha   90.00
_cell.angle_beta   90.00
_cell.angle_gamma   90.00
#
_symmetry.space_group_name_H-M   'P 1'
#
loop_
_entity.id
_entity.type
_entity.pdbx_description
1 polymer ?
#
loop_
_entity_poly.entity_id
_entity_poly.type
_entity_poly.pdbx_seq_one_letter_code
_entity_poly.pdbx_strand_id
1 'polypeptide(L)'
;MDWRESASQQARDDLDTLLEDSIRAAAEILGSHGTFAPFMLAIDLTGARAMRALGEPGAATTEDAIRARLERPGDGAQLRARATVFDVDAMAPVRGDAIKVTLEHREGQAIDIVVPYRLADQTLEVDMDRANAATVGRRLWRTRAGAAE
;
A
#
# COMPACT_ATOMS: atom_id res chain seq x y z
N MET A 1 -9.27 1.36 -15.95
CA MET A 1 -9.15 0.22 -15.00
C MET A 1 -8.30 -0.86 -15.67
N ASP A 2 -7.07 -0.51 -16.05
CA ASP A 2 -6.31 -1.23 -17.08
C ASP A 2 -5.27 -2.22 -16.50
N TRP A 3 -5.01 -2.14 -15.20
CA TRP A 3 -3.98 -2.98 -14.57
C TRP A 3 -4.45 -4.43 -14.38
N ARG A 4 -5.75 -4.66 -14.16
CA ARG A 4 -6.28 -6.01 -14.00
C ARG A 4 -6.16 -6.79 -15.30
N GLU A 5 -6.47 -6.18 -16.44
CA GLU A 5 -6.40 -6.85 -17.75
C GLU A 5 -4.98 -7.30 -18.12
N SER A 6 -3.96 -6.54 -17.70
CA SER A 6 -2.54 -6.84 -17.96
C SER A 6 -1.88 -7.73 -16.90
N ALA A 7 -2.52 -7.96 -15.75
CA ALA A 7 -1.99 -8.80 -14.66
C ALA A 7 -2.32 -10.27 -14.86
N SER A 8 -1.39 -11.17 -14.49
CA SER A 8 -1.69 -12.60 -14.39
C SER A 8 -2.72 -12.86 -13.28
N GLN A 9 -3.31 -14.06 -13.26
CA GLN A 9 -4.22 -14.45 -12.17
C GLN A 9 -3.51 -14.35 -10.81
N GLN A 10 -2.28 -14.85 -10.70
CA GLN A 10 -1.50 -14.78 -9.46
C GLN A 10 -1.26 -13.34 -9.00
N ALA A 11 -0.91 -12.42 -9.92
CA ALA A 11 -0.75 -11.01 -9.56
C ALA A 11 -2.05 -10.38 -9.10
N ARG A 12 -3.18 -10.73 -9.71
CA ARG A 12 -4.50 -10.24 -9.28
C ARG A 12 -4.82 -10.72 -7.87
N ASP A 13 -4.67 -12.01 -7.60
CA ASP A 13 -4.90 -12.61 -6.28
C ASP A 13 -3.98 -12.01 -5.21
N ASP A 14 -2.70 -11.82 -5.52
CA ASP A 14 -1.71 -11.24 -4.59
C ASP A 14 -2.05 -9.77 -4.26
N LEU A 15 -2.42 -8.97 -5.26
CA LEU A 15 -2.77 -7.57 -5.09
C LEU A 15 -4.10 -7.39 -4.36
N ASP A 16 -5.08 -8.26 -4.62
CA ASP A 16 -6.38 -8.26 -3.94
C ASP A 16 -6.22 -8.65 -2.47
N THR A 17 -5.51 -9.76 -2.20
CA THR A 17 -5.17 -10.20 -0.83
C THR A 17 -4.47 -9.09 -0.05
N LEU A 18 -3.47 -8.45 -0.67
CA LEU A 18 -2.75 -7.35 -0.03
C LEU A 18 -3.64 -6.15 0.26
N LEU A 19 -4.56 -5.81 -0.65
CA LEU A 19 -5.51 -4.72 -0.44
C LEU A 19 -6.44 -5.03 0.74
N GLU A 20 -7.06 -6.20 0.75
CA GLU A 20 -7.98 -6.62 1.83
C GLU A 20 -7.28 -6.66 3.19
N ASP A 21 -6.09 -7.27 3.26
CA ASP A 21 -5.31 -7.36 4.49
C ASP A 21 -4.83 -5.96 4.95
N SER A 22 -4.51 -5.06 4.02
CA SER A 22 -4.09 -3.68 4.33
C SER A 22 -5.23 -2.88 4.96
N ILE A 23 -6.43 -2.94 4.36
CA ILE A 23 -7.60 -2.21 4.86
C ILE A 23 -8.02 -2.77 6.22
N ARG A 24 -8.03 -4.10 6.38
CA ARG A 24 -8.35 -4.73 7.67
C ARG A 24 -7.39 -4.29 8.77
N ALA A 25 -6.08 -4.40 8.54
CA ALA A 25 -5.07 -4.01 9.52
C ALA A 25 -5.15 -2.52 9.86
N ALA A 26 -5.32 -1.65 8.87
CA ALA A 26 -5.49 -0.22 9.11
C ALA A 26 -6.76 0.06 9.93
N ALA A 27 -7.87 -0.59 9.59
CA ALA A 27 -9.14 -0.40 10.30
C ALA A 27 -9.07 -0.85 11.77
N GLU A 28 -8.41 -1.97 12.06
CA GLU A 28 -8.20 -2.44 13.43
C GLU A 28 -7.38 -1.44 14.27
N ILE A 29 -6.31 -0.89 13.70
CA ILE A 29 -5.46 0.08 14.38
C ILE A 29 -6.20 1.42 14.56
N LEU A 30 -6.88 1.91 13.51
CA LEU A 30 -7.70 3.13 13.55
C LEU A 30 -8.80 3.05 14.59
N GLY A 31 -9.53 1.93 14.67
CA GLY A 31 -10.59 1.75 15.66
C GLY A 31 -10.07 1.77 17.10
N SER A 32 -8.81 1.36 17.32
CA SER A 32 -8.21 1.29 18.66
C SER A 32 -7.48 2.58 19.07
N HIS A 33 -6.81 3.24 18.13
CA HIS A 33 -5.88 4.34 18.40
C HIS A 33 -6.26 5.67 17.72
N GLY A 34 -7.23 5.66 16.81
CA GLY A 34 -7.66 6.82 16.03
C GLY A 34 -6.71 7.26 14.91
N THR A 35 -5.50 6.73 14.87
CA THR A 35 -4.50 6.92 13.81
C THR A 35 -3.55 5.71 13.78
N PHE A 36 -2.74 5.57 12.74
CA PHE A 36 -1.72 4.52 12.66
C PHE A 36 -0.42 5.02 12.04
N ALA A 37 0.71 4.47 12.50
CA ALA A 37 1.99 4.67 11.84
C ALA A 37 2.05 3.86 10.53
N PRO A 38 2.70 4.39 9.47
CA PRO A 38 2.80 3.67 8.20
C PRO A 38 3.44 2.28 8.34
N PHE A 39 2.89 1.32 7.61
CA PHE A 39 3.34 -0.06 7.59
C PHE A 39 3.33 -0.63 6.17
N MET A 40 4.00 -1.78 6.01
CA MET A 40 4.10 -2.50 4.75
C MET A 40 3.69 -3.95 4.95
N LEU A 41 2.82 -4.43 4.07
CA LEU A 41 2.55 -5.85 3.87
C LEU A 41 3.32 -6.33 2.64
N ALA A 42 3.87 -7.53 2.71
CA ALA A 42 4.63 -8.12 1.63
C ALA A 42 4.29 -9.60 1.46
N ILE A 43 4.27 -10.06 0.20
CA ILE A 43 4.15 -11.46 -0.18
C ILE A 43 5.49 -11.88 -0.79
N ASP A 44 6.13 -12.90 -0.22
CA ASP A 44 7.39 -13.44 -0.73
C ASP A 44 7.18 -14.41 -1.90
N LEU A 45 8.28 -14.88 -2.51
CA LEU A 45 8.25 -15.84 -3.63
C LEU A 45 7.50 -17.14 -3.31
N THR A 46 7.46 -17.57 -2.05
CA THR A 46 6.75 -18.77 -1.58
C THR A 46 5.26 -18.52 -1.34
N GLY A 47 4.84 -17.25 -1.33
CA GLY A 47 3.50 -16.83 -0.95
C GLY A 47 3.34 -16.53 0.54
N ALA A 48 4.42 -16.57 1.33
CA ALA A 48 4.35 -16.21 2.73
C ALA A 48 4.15 -14.70 2.88
N ARG A 49 3.29 -14.33 3.83
CA ARG A 49 2.94 -12.93 4.13
C ARG A 49 3.74 -12.42 5.32
N ALA A 50 4.22 -11.19 5.22
CA ALA A 50 4.91 -10.52 6.32
C ALA A 50 4.44 -9.06 6.44
N MET A 51 4.25 -8.62 7.69
CA MET A 51 4.02 -7.20 8.02
C MET A 51 5.31 -6.57 8.54
N ARG A 52 5.55 -5.32 8.15
CA ARG A 52 6.68 -4.50 8.57
C ARG A 52 6.14 -3.13 8.97
N ALA A 53 6.45 -2.65 10.16
CA ALA A 53 6.02 -1.33 10.61
C ALA A 53 7.23 -0.51 11.04
N LEU A 54 7.18 0.81 10.83
CA LEU A 54 8.09 1.72 11.50
C LEU A 54 7.56 1.90 12.92
N GLY A 55 8.26 1.34 13.92
CA GLY A 55 7.76 1.28 15.30
C GLY A 55 7.18 2.61 15.78
N GLU A 56 8.03 3.63 15.94
CA GLU A 56 7.58 4.97 16.35
C GLU A 56 7.33 5.87 15.12
N PRO A 57 6.29 6.72 15.13
CA PRO A 57 6.07 7.72 14.10
C PRO A 57 7.21 8.74 14.14
N GLY A 58 8.25 8.50 13.35
CA GLY A 58 9.33 9.46 13.16
C GLY A 58 8.78 10.77 12.58
N ALA A 59 9.41 11.90 12.94
CA ALA A 59 9.07 13.22 12.42
C ALA A 59 8.84 13.18 10.90
N ALA A 60 7.72 13.78 10.48
CA ALA A 60 7.16 13.76 9.13
C ALA A 60 8.22 13.55 8.05
N THR A 61 8.28 12.30 7.57
CA THR A 61 9.16 11.83 6.51
C THR A 61 8.29 11.69 5.26
N THR A 62 8.81 12.07 4.09
CA THR A 62 8.06 11.91 2.83
C THR A 62 7.66 10.44 2.60
N GLU A 63 6.60 10.19 1.82
CA GLU A 63 6.14 8.82 1.52
C GLU A 63 7.26 7.92 0.96
N ASP A 64 8.17 8.50 0.16
CA ASP A 64 9.31 7.79 -0.43
C ASP A 64 10.32 7.34 0.65
N ALA A 65 10.66 8.25 1.57
CA ALA A 65 11.59 7.92 2.64
C ALA A 65 10.98 6.97 3.69
N ILE A 66 9.65 6.99 3.89
CA ILE A 66 8.95 5.95 4.68
C ILE A 66 9.08 4.58 4.00
N ARG A 67 8.81 4.49 2.69
CA ARG A 67 8.95 3.23 1.95
C ARG A 67 10.38 2.70 2.02
N ALA A 68 11.37 3.56 1.78
CA ALA A 68 12.78 3.18 1.84
C ALA A 68 13.18 2.58 3.19
N ARG A 69 12.55 3.01 4.30
CA ARG A 69 12.78 2.46 5.64
C ARG A 69 12.04 1.14 5.90
N LEU A 70 10.94 0.88 5.20
CA LEU A 70 10.16 -0.36 5.29
C LEU A 70 10.69 -1.46 4.35
N GLU A 71 11.38 -1.06 3.29
CA GLU A 71 12.11 -1.92 2.37
C GLU A 71 13.32 -2.56 3.07
N ARG A 72 13.61 -3.82 2.71
CA ARG A 72 14.80 -4.55 3.14
C ARG A 72 15.73 -4.79 1.95
N PRO A 73 17.05 -4.89 2.18
CA PRO A 73 17.99 -5.32 1.16
C PRO A 73 17.53 -6.64 0.52
N GLY A 74 17.42 -6.65 -0.81
CA GLY A 74 17.02 -7.83 -1.59
C GLY A 74 15.51 -8.03 -1.78
N ASP A 75 14.65 -7.12 -1.30
CA ASP A 75 13.19 -7.22 -1.51
C ASP A 75 12.82 -7.37 -3.00
N GLY A 76 13.48 -6.63 -3.89
CA GLY A 76 13.21 -6.71 -5.33
C GLY A 76 13.43 -8.11 -5.93
N ALA A 77 14.26 -8.95 -5.30
CA ALA A 77 14.50 -10.33 -5.72
C ALA A 77 13.65 -11.35 -4.93
N GLN A 78 13.20 -11.00 -3.73
CA GLN A 78 12.59 -11.93 -2.77
C GLN A 78 11.06 -11.79 -2.64
N LEU A 79 10.50 -10.68 -3.11
CA LEU A 79 9.06 -10.41 -3.04
C LEU A 79 8.36 -10.67 -4.37
N ARG A 80 7.12 -11.15 -4.30
CA ARG A 80 6.16 -11.10 -5.41
C ARG A 80 5.38 -9.80 -5.42
N ALA A 81 4.94 -9.39 -4.24
CA ALA A 81 4.03 -8.28 -4.09
C ALA A 81 4.30 -7.51 -2.80
N ARG A 82 3.92 -6.24 -2.77
CA ARG A 82 3.94 -5.42 -1.56
C ARG A 82 2.82 -4.37 -1.57
N ALA A 83 2.40 -3.98 -0.37
CA ALA A 83 1.53 -2.86 -0.10
C ALA A 83 2.18 -1.99 0.96
N THR A 84 2.29 -0.68 0.74
CA THR A 84 2.61 0.28 1.82
C THR A 84 1.37 1.07 2.15
N VAL A 85 1.05 1.16 3.43
CA VAL A 85 -0.20 1.74 3.93
C VAL A 85 0.12 3.01 4.70
N PHE A 86 -0.62 4.07 4.41
CA PHE A 86 -0.45 5.40 5.00
C PHE A 86 -1.80 5.92 5.49
N ASP A 87 -1.78 6.60 6.62
CA ASP A 87 -2.85 7.48 7.07
C ASP A 87 -2.61 8.87 6.43
N VAL A 88 -3.53 9.34 5.59
CA VAL A 88 -3.36 10.58 4.83
C VAL A 88 -4.60 11.45 4.88
N ASP A 89 -4.42 12.77 4.88
CA ASP A 89 -5.49 13.72 4.61
C ASP A 89 -5.62 13.91 3.09
N ALA A 90 -6.64 13.30 2.50
CA ALA A 90 -6.88 13.35 1.06
C ALA A 90 -7.46 14.73 0.67
N MET A 91 -6.96 15.30 -0.43
CA MET A 91 -7.38 16.62 -0.93
C MET A 91 -8.35 16.55 -2.11
N ALA A 92 -8.23 15.53 -2.98
CA ALA A 92 -9.09 15.25 -4.13
C ALA A 92 -8.86 13.81 -4.64
N PRO A 93 -9.85 13.14 -5.28
CA PRO A 93 -11.26 13.54 -5.46
C PRO A 93 -12.12 13.36 -4.20
N VAL A 94 -11.58 12.72 -3.16
CA VAL A 94 -12.18 12.65 -1.83
C VAL A 94 -11.40 13.57 -0.90
N ARG A 95 -12.12 14.32 -0.05
CA ARG A 95 -11.55 15.23 0.94
C ARG A 95 -11.69 14.65 2.33
N GLY A 96 -10.64 14.73 3.14
CA GLY A 96 -10.59 14.30 4.53
C GLY A 96 -9.75 13.02 4.71
N ASP A 97 -9.86 12.43 5.90
CA ASP A 97 -9.04 11.29 6.29
C ASP A 97 -9.24 10.08 5.38
N ALA A 98 -8.14 9.47 4.96
CA ALA A 98 -8.14 8.34 4.07
C ALA A 98 -6.98 7.39 4.35
N ILE A 99 -7.23 6.11 4.09
CA ILE A 99 -6.21 5.07 4.04
C ILE A 99 -5.66 5.05 2.61
N LYS A 100 -4.40 5.39 2.43
CA LYS A 100 -3.70 5.23 1.16
C LYS A 100 -2.91 3.92 1.17
N VAL A 101 -3.25 3.02 0.26
CA VAL A 101 -2.57 1.75 0.02
C VAL A 101 -1.82 1.84 -1.31
N THR A 102 -0.49 1.73 -1.27
CA THR A 102 0.34 1.73 -2.48
C THR A 102 0.82 0.33 -2.76
N LEU A 103 0.22 -0.29 -3.76
CA LEU A 103 0.42 -1.67 -4.18
C LEU A 103 1.46 -1.74 -5.29
N GLU A 104 2.29 -2.78 -5.27
CA GLU A 104 3.23 -3.08 -6.33
C GLU A 104 3.40 -4.59 -6.47
N HIS A 105 3.43 -5.09 -7.71
CA HIS A 105 3.70 -6.49 -8.03
C HIS A 105 4.91 -6.61 -8.96
N ARG A 106 5.69 -7.67 -8.80
CA ARG A 106 6.90 -7.94 -9.59
C ARG A 106 6.65 -8.07 -11.09
N GLU A 107 5.43 -8.44 -11.49
CA GLU A 107 5.03 -8.56 -12.89
C GLU A 107 4.82 -7.21 -13.58
N GLY A 108 4.74 -6.11 -12.82
CA GLY A 108 4.74 -4.77 -13.40
C GLY A 108 3.67 -3.83 -12.87
N GLN A 109 2.68 -4.35 -12.14
CA GLN A 109 1.58 -3.55 -11.64
C GLN A 109 2.04 -2.66 -10.49
N ALA A 110 1.64 -1.39 -10.53
CA ALA A 110 1.84 -0.44 -9.45
C ALA A 110 0.60 0.46 -9.37
N ILE A 111 -0.08 0.44 -8.23
CA ILE A 111 -1.40 1.07 -8.05
C ILE A 111 -1.41 1.78 -6.70
N ASP A 112 -1.82 3.04 -6.67
CA ASP A 112 -2.16 3.73 -5.44
C ASP A 112 -3.69 3.68 -5.30
N ILE A 113 -4.18 3.19 -4.16
CA ILE A 113 -5.59 3.13 -3.80
C ILE A 113 -5.81 4.01 -2.57
N VAL A 114 -6.77 4.92 -2.64
CA VAL A 114 -7.15 5.82 -1.55
C VAL A 114 -8.57 5.47 -1.13
N VAL A 115 -8.73 5.02 0.12
CA VAL A 115 -10.01 4.64 0.70
C VAL A 115 -10.36 5.63 1.81
N PRO A 116 -11.39 6.46 1.63
CA PRO A 116 -11.83 7.40 2.66
C PRO A 116 -12.31 6.66 3.90
N TYR A 117 -12.07 7.24 5.07
CA TYR A 117 -12.68 6.77 6.31
C TYR A 117 -13.22 7.93 7.13
N ARG A 118 -14.11 7.63 8.06
CA ARG A 118 -14.60 8.57 9.07
C ARG A 118 -14.53 7.91 10.43
N LEU A 119 -13.99 8.63 11.40
CA LEU A 119 -14.03 8.24 12.81
C LEU A 119 -15.03 9.15 13.53
N ALA A 120 -16.17 8.60 13.94
CA ALA A 120 -17.20 9.32 14.67
C ALA A 120 -17.65 8.49 15.88
N ASP A 121 -17.69 9.09 17.07
CA ASP A 121 -18.14 8.44 18.30
C ASP A 121 -17.51 7.04 18.53
N GLN A 122 -16.18 6.93 18.32
CA GLN A 122 -15.41 5.67 18.40
C GLN A 122 -15.82 4.57 17.41
N THR A 123 -16.66 4.90 16.43
CA THR A 123 -17.03 4.04 15.31
C THR A 123 -16.21 4.43 14.10
N LEU A 124 -15.51 3.45 13.53
CA LEU A 124 -14.79 3.61 12.27
C LEU A 124 -15.69 3.19 11.10
N GLU A 125 -15.94 4.11 10.17
CA GLU A 125 -16.60 3.84 8.91
C GLU A 125 -15.58 3.92 7.78
N VAL A 126 -15.31 2.81 7.09
CA VAL A 126 -14.44 2.77 5.91
C VAL A 126 -15.31 2.72 4.65
N ASP A 127 -15.16 3.71 3.77
CA ASP A 127 -16.05 3.91 2.61
C ASP A 127 -15.42 3.32 1.33
N MET A 128 -15.57 2.00 1.18
CA MET A 128 -15.00 1.26 0.04
C MET A 128 -15.67 1.61 -1.31
N ASP A 129 -16.92 2.08 -1.30
CA ASP A 129 -17.63 2.52 -2.50
C ASP A 129 -17.00 3.79 -3.10
N ARG A 130 -16.43 4.64 -2.22
CA ARG A 130 -15.72 5.86 -2.59
C ARG A 130 -14.22 5.66 -2.78
N ALA A 131 -13.74 4.42 -2.81
CA ALA A 131 -12.33 4.13 -3.05
C ALA A 131 -11.91 4.65 -4.44
N ASN A 132 -10.78 5.35 -4.50
CA ASN A 132 -10.17 5.78 -5.75
C ASN A 132 -8.90 4.99 -6.02
N ALA A 133 -8.77 4.42 -7.22
CA ALA A 133 -7.58 3.69 -7.64
C ALA A 133 -6.92 4.38 -8.83
N ALA A 134 -5.61 4.58 -8.75
CA ALA A 134 -4.80 5.17 -9.81
C ALA A 134 -3.57 4.30 -10.11
N THR A 135 -3.33 4.01 -11.39
CA THR A 135 -2.08 3.38 -11.82
C THR A 135 -0.92 4.37 -11.67
N VAL A 136 0.19 3.92 -11.10
CA VAL A 136 1.36 4.74 -10.83
C VAL A 136 2.64 4.09 -11.36
N GLY A 137 3.77 4.80 -11.29
CA GLY A 137 5.07 4.25 -11.65
C GLY A 137 5.56 3.23 -10.62
N ARG A 138 6.29 2.20 -11.10
CA ARG A 138 6.99 1.22 -10.25
C ARG A 138 8.05 1.91 -9.39
N ARG A 139 8.21 1.43 -8.16
CA ARG A 139 9.13 2.02 -7.17
C ARG A 139 10.18 1.02 -6.71
N LEU A 140 9.79 -0.22 -6.39
CA LEU A 140 10.72 -1.31 -6.05
C LEU A 140 11.25 -1.97 -7.32
N TRP A 141 10.36 -2.35 -8.24
CA TRP A 141 10.74 -2.99 -9.51
C TRP A 141 10.87 -1.97 -10.63
N ARG A 142 11.55 -0.85 -10.37
CA ARG A 142 11.89 0.12 -11.42
C ARG A 142 12.63 -0.62 -12.53
N THR A 143 12.11 -0.58 -13.76
CA THR A 143 12.92 -0.95 -14.92
C THR A 143 14.08 0.02 -14.93
N ARG A 144 15.31 -0.49 -14.82
CA ARG A 144 16.49 0.31 -15.09
C ARG A 144 16.40 0.75 -16.55
N ALA A 145 16.02 2.00 -16.80
CA ALA A 145 16.16 2.59 -18.12
C ALA A 145 17.66 2.62 -18.41
N GLY A 146 18.11 1.83 -19.40
CA GLY A 146 19.43 1.87 -20.03
C GLY A 146 20.64 2.02 -19.09
N ALA A 147 21.21 0.91 -18.64
CA ALA A 147 22.67 0.86 -18.54
C ALA A 147 23.18 0.38 -19.91
N ALA A 148 23.28 1.32 -20.84
CA ALA A 148 24.02 1.15 -22.07
C ALA A 148 24.91 2.40 -22.20
N GLU A 149 26.11 2.32 -21.61
CA GLU A 149 27.37 2.88 -22.11
C GLU A 149 28.51 1.98 -21.65
#